data_AF-A0A8J4VNL7-F1
#
_entry.id   AF-A0A8J4VNL7-F1
#
_cell.length_a   1.000
_cell.length_b   1.000
_cell.length_c   1.000
_cell.angle_alpha   90.00
_cell.angle_beta   90.00
_cell.angle_gamma   90.00
#
_symmetry.space_group_name_H-M   'P 1'
#
loop_
_entity.id
_entity.type
_entity.pdbx_description
1 polymer ?
#
loop_
_entity_poly.entity_id
_entity_poly.type
_entity_poly.pdbx_seq_one_letter_code
_entity_poly.pdbx_strand_id
1 'polypeptide(L)'
;MSDNSSNSTNAPIINKELEKGDDSNVLNPISTSSSVLSSKHLQQIPPETNESSSKGKQSSLTEREIQIEVWSTESKEQQEKSVQTELTENLEAFYKLLENISKSLDELETLINSTSSSSNATTESLADIKSFFNKSVDNVLLNDAWLSKFRKAAALLFDKTSILGKNKGDLLKNFNVDLDREVNRIRTAVEKEKKRAELLKNRSKYVEALDTYKTALQPCRDEMQMMASKHEEMKKNLREYEMIMIQKMPPFQQVYSQQSSIDTEISSLRVNEQLLQQEDQEIDSLRREPSISWSGLIAAFYN
;
A
#
# COMPACT_ATOMS: atom_id res chain seq x y z
N MET A 1 -68.77 -1.22 6.79
CA MET A 1 -67.83 -0.08 6.77
C MET A 1 -66.49 -0.61 6.33
N SER A 2 -65.85 0.11 5.40
CA SER A 2 -64.50 -0.11 4.87
C SER A 2 -64.27 -1.36 4.01
N ASP A 3 -63.99 -1.07 2.74
CA ASP A 3 -63.63 -1.98 1.66
C ASP A 3 -62.15 -2.38 1.70
N ASN A 4 -61.81 -3.51 1.05
CA ASN A 4 -60.80 -3.61 -0.01
C ASN A 4 -60.71 -5.08 -0.46
N SER A 5 -61.17 -5.45 -1.65
CA SER A 5 -60.71 -5.07 -3.00
C SER A 5 -59.53 -5.93 -3.47
N SER A 6 -59.81 -6.73 -4.50
CA SER A 6 -58.90 -7.67 -5.15
C SER A 6 -57.87 -6.97 -6.04
N ASN A 7 -56.71 -7.59 -6.26
CA ASN A 7 -56.26 -7.86 -7.63
C ASN A 7 -55.15 -8.91 -7.70
N SER A 8 -55.36 -9.90 -8.57
CA SER A 8 -54.34 -10.81 -9.08
C SER A 8 -53.83 -10.25 -10.41
N THR A 9 -52.51 -10.24 -10.64
CA THR A 9 -51.95 -9.78 -11.92
C THR A 9 -50.85 -10.71 -12.42
N ASN A 10 -51.04 -11.14 -13.66
CA ASN A 10 -50.28 -12.11 -14.44
C ASN A 10 -48.76 -11.88 -14.51
N ALA A 11 -48.03 -13.00 -14.62
CA ALA A 11 -46.67 -13.03 -15.14
C ALA A 11 -46.64 -12.99 -16.68
N PRO A 12 -45.58 -12.44 -17.31
CA PRO A 12 -45.36 -12.56 -18.75
C PRO A 12 -44.41 -13.72 -19.10
N ILE A 13 -44.83 -14.55 -20.06
CA ILE A 13 -43.97 -15.50 -20.77
C ILE A 13 -43.40 -14.79 -22.00
N ILE A 14 -42.08 -14.88 -22.24
CA ILE A 14 -41.49 -14.56 -23.55
C ILE A 14 -40.49 -15.65 -23.94
N ASN A 15 -40.87 -16.46 -24.93
CA ASN A 15 -39.93 -17.23 -25.74
C ASN A 15 -39.31 -16.32 -26.81
N LYS A 16 -38.02 -16.53 -27.13
CA LYS A 16 -37.49 -16.28 -28.47
C LYS A 16 -36.26 -17.14 -28.75
N GLU A 17 -36.38 -17.99 -29.75
CA GLU A 17 -35.24 -18.64 -30.42
C GLU A 17 -34.48 -17.58 -31.27
N LEU A 18 -33.16 -17.73 -31.42
CA LEU A 18 -32.55 -18.05 -32.73
C LEU A 18 -31.02 -18.29 -32.64
N GLU A 19 -30.62 -19.48 -33.12
CA GLU A 19 -29.44 -19.84 -33.93
C GLU A 19 -27.96 -19.46 -33.59
N LYS A 20 -27.18 -20.55 -33.42
CA LYS A 20 -25.93 -20.94 -34.17
C LYS A 20 -24.53 -20.43 -33.80
N GLY A 21 -23.56 -21.34 -34.02
CA GLY A 21 -22.12 -21.25 -33.74
C GLY A 21 -21.74 -22.24 -32.64
N ASP A 22 -21.73 -23.55 -32.86
CA ASP A 22 -20.67 -24.30 -33.57
C ASP A 22 -19.26 -23.76 -33.27
N ASP A 23 -18.54 -24.42 -32.35
CA ASP A 23 -17.40 -25.26 -32.75
C ASP A 23 -16.86 -26.11 -31.59
N SER A 24 -16.52 -27.36 -31.91
CA SER A 24 -15.50 -28.30 -31.35
C SER A 24 -14.89 -28.07 -29.93
N ASN A 25 -14.56 -29.09 -29.14
CA ASN A 25 -14.08 -30.42 -29.52
C ASN A 25 -14.26 -31.49 -28.41
N VAL A 26 -14.32 -32.74 -28.83
CA VAL A 26 -14.39 -33.94 -27.98
C VAL A 26 -13.02 -34.28 -27.38
N LEU A 27 -12.97 -34.75 -26.12
CA LEU A 27 -11.97 -35.74 -25.69
C LEU A 27 -12.52 -36.63 -24.56
N ASN A 28 -12.44 -37.95 -24.75
CA ASN A 28 -12.95 -38.98 -23.85
C ASN A 28 -11.97 -39.31 -22.70
N PRO A 29 -12.45 -39.90 -21.59
CA PRO A 29 -11.60 -40.29 -20.46
C PRO A 29 -10.80 -41.58 -20.75
N ILE A 30 -9.67 -41.75 -20.05
CA ILE A 30 -8.93 -43.03 -20.01
C ILE A 30 -8.92 -43.57 -18.58
N SER A 31 -9.27 -44.85 -18.47
CA SER A 31 -9.50 -45.57 -17.21
C SER A 31 -8.23 -45.99 -16.47
N THR A 32 -8.45 -46.34 -15.20
CA THR A 32 -7.53 -46.96 -14.25
C THR A 32 -7.19 -48.43 -14.55
N SER A 33 -5.98 -48.85 -14.16
CA SER A 33 -5.59 -50.20 -13.67
C SER A 33 -4.18 -50.09 -13.07
N SER A 34 -3.88 -50.46 -11.82
CA SER A 34 -3.89 -51.81 -11.21
C SER A 34 -2.75 -52.70 -11.75
N SER A 35 -1.86 -53.35 -10.97
CA SER A 35 -1.61 -53.41 -9.51
C SER A 35 -0.31 -54.23 -9.17
N VAL A 36 -0.08 -54.52 -7.88
CA VAL A 36 0.73 -55.65 -7.28
C VAL A 36 2.22 -55.43 -6.88
N LEU A 37 2.38 -55.08 -5.59
CA LEU A 37 3.16 -55.75 -4.50
C LEU A 37 4.43 -56.59 -4.80
N SER A 38 5.49 -56.38 -4.00
CA SER A 38 6.16 -57.43 -3.19
C SER A 38 6.99 -56.85 -2.01
N SER A 39 7.46 -57.68 -1.07
CA SER A 39 7.76 -57.29 0.34
C SER A 39 9.09 -57.83 0.94
N LYS A 40 9.37 -57.46 2.22
CA LYS A 40 10.46 -57.87 3.17
C LYS A 40 11.70 -56.94 3.15
N HIS A 41 12.44 -56.66 4.24
CA HIS A 41 12.45 -57.05 5.68
C HIS A 41 13.17 -55.89 6.45
N LEU A 42 12.77 -55.35 7.62
CA LEU A 42 13.00 -55.84 9.01
C LEU A 42 14.45 -56.36 9.28
N GLN A 43 15.19 -55.99 10.34
CA GLN A 43 14.94 -55.12 11.53
C GLN A 43 16.25 -54.99 12.37
N GLN A 44 16.56 -53.84 13.01
CA GLN A 44 17.10 -53.74 14.41
C GLN A 44 17.29 -52.28 14.92
N ILE A 45 17.17 -52.11 16.25
CA ILE A 45 16.71 -50.94 17.06
C ILE A 45 17.30 -51.15 18.50
N PRO A 46 17.68 -50.20 19.42
CA PRO A 46 17.04 -48.90 19.75
C PRO A 46 17.97 -47.61 19.89
N PRO A 47 18.25 -46.94 21.06
CA PRO A 47 17.99 -45.48 21.14
C PRO A 47 19.03 -44.56 21.85
N GLU A 48 18.82 -43.23 21.80
CA GLU A 48 18.66 -42.39 23.02
C GLU A 48 18.14 -40.97 22.71
N THR A 49 17.66 -40.27 23.74
CA THR A 49 16.83 -39.05 23.69
C THR A 49 17.62 -37.73 23.75
N ASN A 50 17.13 -36.67 23.10
CA ASN A 50 16.73 -35.42 23.78
C ASN A 50 16.19 -34.35 22.80
N GLU A 51 15.56 -33.32 23.37
CA GLU A 51 14.62 -32.41 22.72
C GLU A 51 15.28 -31.22 21.98
N SER A 52 14.57 -30.68 20.98
CA SER A 52 14.07 -29.28 20.97
C SER A 52 14.21 -28.52 19.64
N SER A 53 13.05 -28.06 19.15
CA SER A 53 12.79 -26.78 18.48
C SER A 53 13.81 -26.18 17.47
N SER A 54 13.42 -26.14 16.19
CA SER A 54 13.07 -24.85 15.57
C SER A 54 12.28 -25.01 14.26
N LYS A 55 11.43 -24.04 13.96
CA LYS A 55 10.53 -24.04 12.79
C LYS A 55 11.26 -23.70 11.49
N GLY A 56 10.73 -24.25 10.40
CA GLY A 56 11.19 -24.07 9.04
C GLY A 56 11.34 -22.63 8.57
N LYS A 57 12.34 -22.45 7.70
CA LYS A 57 12.57 -21.25 6.89
C LYS A 57 11.43 -21.07 5.88
N GLN A 58 10.81 -19.89 5.84
CA GLN A 58 10.17 -19.38 4.62
C GLN A 58 10.43 -17.87 4.42
N SER A 59 11.01 -17.56 3.26
CA SER A 59 11.01 -16.29 2.51
C SER A 59 11.38 -14.98 3.22
N SER A 60 12.64 -14.55 3.03
CA SER A 60 13.18 -13.24 3.39
C SER A 60 13.50 -12.38 2.15
N LEU A 61 12.47 -12.05 1.36
CA LEU A 61 12.62 -11.21 0.15
C LEU A 61 12.20 -9.76 0.39
N THR A 62 11.05 -9.54 1.04
CA THR A 62 10.45 -8.20 1.21
C THR A 62 11.28 -7.25 2.09
N GLU A 63 12.03 -7.76 3.07
CA GLU A 63 12.86 -6.92 3.96
C GLU A 63 14.15 -6.42 3.28
N ARG A 64 14.68 -7.16 2.29
CA ARG A 64 15.90 -6.74 1.58
C ARG A 64 15.65 -5.61 0.60
N GLU A 65 14.53 -5.62 -0.10
CA GLU A 65 14.18 -4.55 -1.04
C GLU A 65 13.94 -3.23 -0.31
N ILE A 66 13.23 -3.26 0.83
CA ILE A 66 13.04 -2.08 1.70
C ILE A 66 14.38 -1.55 2.26
N GLN A 67 15.30 -2.44 2.68
CA GLN A 67 16.62 -2.01 3.15
C GLN A 67 17.50 -1.42 2.04
N ILE A 68 17.45 -1.95 0.81
CA ILE A 68 18.20 -1.41 -0.33
C ILE A 68 17.66 -0.02 -0.73
N GLU A 69 16.35 0.17 -0.71
CA GLU A 69 15.72 1.45 -1.06
C GLU A 69 16.05 2.55 -0.02
N VAL A 70 16.01 2.22 1.28
CA VAL A 70 16.39 3.14 2.38
C VAL A 70 17.90 3.47 2.35
N TRP A 71 18.78 2.48 2.19
CA TRP A 71 20.22 2.73 2.17
C TRP A 71 20.64 3.56 0.93
N SER A 72 19.96 3.35 -0.21
CA SER A 72 20.21 4.13 -1.42
C SER A 72 19.68 5.57 -1.35
N THR A 73 18.67 5.88 -0.52
CA THR A 73 18.22 7.27 -0.32
C THR A 73 19.11 8.00 0.68
N GLU A 74 19.45 7.40 1.82
CA GLU A 74 20.36 8.01 2.82
C GLU A 74 21.73 8.36 2.23
N SER A 75 22.34 7.44 1.47
CA SER A 75 23.67 7.67 0.89
C SER A 75 23.69 8.81 -0.12
N LYS A 76 22.62 8.99 -0.91
CA LYS A 76 22.47 10.14 -1.82
C LYS A 76 22.20 11.44 -1.07
N GLU A 77 21.34 11.42 -0.05
CA GLU A 77 21.03 12.62 0.74
C GLU A 77 22.26 13.14 1.49
N GLN A 78 23.11 12.23 2.01
CA GLN A 78 24.39 12.60 2.63
C GLN A 78 25.38 13.20 1.63
N GLN A 79 25.47 12.65 0.42
CA GLN A 79 26.36 13.17 -0.63
C GLN A 79 25.88 14.52 -1.18
N GLU A 80 24.56 14.70 -1.36
CA GLU A 80 23.96 15.98 -1.74
C GLU A 80 24.15 17.03 -0.64
N LYS A 81 23.90 16.69 0.63
CA LYS A 81 24.23 17.57 1.77
C LYS A 81 25.70 17.97 1.78
N SER A 82 26.63 17.03 1.63
CA SER A 82 28.07 17.34 1.66
C SER A 82 28.48 18.38 0.60
N VAL A 83 27.97 18.26 -0.63
CA VAL A 83 28.28 19.20 -1.72
C VAL A 83 27.55 20.54 -1.54
N GLN A 84 26.33 20.53 -0.98
CA GLN A 84 25.58 21.74 -0.66
C GLN A 84 26.25 22.52 0.48
N THR A 85 26.74 21.84 1.53
CA THR A 85 27.47 22.42 2.67
C THR A 85 28.80 23.03 2.22
N GLU A 86 29.63 22.30 1.47
CA GLU A 86 30.91 22.81 0.96
C GLU A 86 30.73 24.07 0.10
N LEU A 87 29.68 24.12 -0.74
CA LEU A 87 29.34 25.32 -1.52
C LEU A 87 28.90 26.49 -0.62
N THR A 88 28.12 26.20 0.43
CA THR A 88 27.58 27.22 1.35
C THR A 88 28.68 27.82 2.22
N GLU A 89 29.60 27.01 2.74
CA GLU A 89 30.74 27.47 3.55
C GLU A 89 31.70 28.36 2.74
N ASN A 90 31.99 27.98 1.48
CA ASN A 90 32.80 28.80 0.58
C ASN A 90 32.12 30.14 0.24
N LEU A 91 30.79 30.15 0.05
CA LEU A 91 30.01 31.38 -0.13
C LEU A 91 29.98 32.24 1.14
N GLU A 92 29.82 31.66 2.33
CA GLU A 92 29.80 32.42 3.60
C GLU A 92 31.16 33.07 3.88
N ALA A 93 32.27 32.35 3.66
CA ALA A 93 33.61 32.90 3.75
C ALA A 93 33.81 34.09 2.78
N PHE A 94 33.24 33.99 1.57
CA PHE A 94 33.26 35.06 0.58
C PHE A 94 32.42 36.28 1.00
N TYR A 95 31.21 36.08 1.55
CA TYR A 95 30.37 37.18 2.07
C TYR A 95 31.03 37.91 3.23
N LYS A 96 31.67 37.20 4.18
CA LYS A 96 32.49 37.82 5.24
C LYS A 96 33.66 38.64 4.67
N LEU A 97 34.30 38.17 3.60
CA LEU A 97 35.38 38.92 2.96
C LEU A 97 34.85 40.22 2.32
N LEU A 98 33.74 40.15 1.58
CA LEU A 98 33.05 41.33 1.02
C LEU A 98 32.63 42.33 2.09
N GLU A 99 32.00 41.87 3.17
CA GLU A 99 31.54 42.72 4.27
C GLU A 99 32.71 43.47 4.92
N ASN A 100 33.80 42.76 5.23
CA ASN A 100 35.02 43.35 5.79
C ASN A 100 35.65 44.40 4.86
N ILE A 101 35.65 44.15 3.54
CA ILE A 101 36.17 45.08 2.54
C ILE A 101 35.24 46.31 2.41
N SER A 102 33.91 46.12 2.41
CA SER A 102 32.94 47.22 2.30
C SER A 102 32.99 48.15 3.52
N LYS A 103 32.96 47.60 4.73
CA LYS A 103 33.04 48.35 5.99
C LYS A 103 34.35 49.15 6.09
N SER A 104 35.44 48.52 5.69
CA SER A 104 36.76 49.13 5.51
C SER A 104 36.82 50.25 4.46
N LEU A 105 35.91 50.26 3.49
CA LEU A 105 35.86 51.24 2.40
C LEU A 105 35.04 52.48 2.80
N ASP A 106 34.09 52.34 3.72
CA ASP A 106 33.33 53.46 4.29
C ASP A 106 34.18 54.29 5.25
N GLU A 107 34.97 53.65 6.10
CA GLU A 107 35.99 54.29 6.95
C GLU A 107 37.05 55.08 6.15
N LEU A 108 37.27 54.71 4.89
CA LEU A 108 38.20 55.41 4.00
C LEU A 108 37.56 56.66 3.35
N GLU A 109 36.26 56.65 3.11
CA GLU A 109 35.57 57.81 2.53
C GLU A 109 35.55 58.99 3.50
N THR A 110 35.32 58.73 4.78
CA THR A 110 35.46 59.74 5.85
C THR A 110 36.88 60.30 5.95
N LEU A 111 37.91 59.50 5.65
CA LEU A 111 39.30 59.95 5.60
C LEU A 111 39.61 60.80 4.35
N ILE A 112 39.19 60.35 3.15
CA ILE A 112 39.42 61.06 1.88
C ILE A 112 38.65 62.39 1.84
N ASN A 113 37.40 62.42 2.31
CA ASN A 113 36.63 63.66 2.42
C ASN A 113 37.27 64.66 3.42
N SER A 114 38.10 64.17 4.34
CA SER A 114 38.90 64.99 5.27
C SER A 114 40.29 65.36 4.71
N THR A 115 40.77 64.71 3.65
CA THR A 115 42.13 64.92 3.08
C THR A 115 42.14 65.05 1.55
N SER A 116 41.65 66.21 1.12
CA SER A 116 42.17 66.99 -0.03
C SER A 116 42.00 66.48 -1.46
N SER A 117 41.87 67.48 -2.35
CA SER A 117 42.15 67.48 -3.78
C SER A 117 43.19 66.42 -4.22
N SER A 118 42.72 65.32 -4.82
CA SER A 118 43.54 64.22 -5.36
C SER A 118 42.81 63.54 -6.53
N SER A 119 43.54 63.29 -7.62
CA SER A 119 43.10 62.84 -8.95
C SER A 119 41.74 62.13 -9.11
N ASN A 120 40.86 62.69 -9.95
CA ASN A 120 39.51 62.17 -10.27
C ASN A 120 39.44 60.67 -10.63
N ALA A 121 40.44 60.11 -11.31
CA ALA A 121 40.39 58.72 -11.77
C ALA A 121 40.46 57.68 -10.62
N THR A 122 41.15 58.01 -9.53
CA THR A 122 41.26 57.13 -8.35
C THR A 122 40.04 57.21 -7.45
N THR A 123 39.36 58.36 -7.37
CA THR A 123 38.12 58.52 -6.61
C THR A 123 36.94 57.86 -7.34
N GLU A 124 36.87 57.98 -8.68
CA GLU A 124 35.89 57.27 -9.51
C GLU A 124 36.04 55.74 -9.41
N SER A 125 37.27 55.22 -9.49
CA SER A 125 37.56 53.78 -9.31
C SER A 125 37.15 53.26 -7.92
N LEU A 126 37.29 54.09 -6.88
CA LEU A 126 36.91 53.73 -5.51
C LEU A 126 35.38 53.62 -5.36
N ALA A 127 34.65 54.60 -5.93
CA ALA A 127 33.20 54.59 -5.97
C ALA A 127 32.66 53.39 -6.80
N ASP A 128 33.31 53.06 -7.91
CA ASP A 128 32.99 51.88 -8.72
C ASP A 128 33.12 50.58 -7.92
N ILE A 129 34.27 50.36 -7.26
CA ILE A 129 34.51 49.18 -6.40
C ILE A 129 33.45 49.06 -5.31
N LYS A 130 33.12 50.15 -4.60
CA LYS A 130 32.00 50.18 -3.64
C LYS A 130 30.68 49.78 -4.28
N SER A 131 30.37 50.31 -5.46
CA SER A 131 29.11 50.03 -6.17
C SER A 131 28.96 48.55 -6.57
N PHE A 132 30.08 47.84 -6.77
CA PHE A 132 30.09 46.40 -7.03
C PHE A 132 29.89 45.56 -5.77
N PHE A 133 30.43 45.97 -4.61
CA PHE A 133 30.22 45.25 -3.35
C PHE A 133 28.77 45.38 -2.83
N ASN A 134 28.05 46.42 -3.24
CA ASN A 134 26.61 46.56 -3.04
C ASN A 134 25.74 45.75 -4.02
N LYS A 135 26.32 44.86 -4.83
CA LYS A 135 25.61 43.97 -5.77
C LYS A 135 25.91 42.51 -5.43
N SER A 136 25.04 41.59 -5.86
CA SER A 136 25.33 40.16 -5.72
C SER A 136 26.52 39.72 -6.58
N VAL A 137 27.21 38.70 -6.10
CA VAL A 137 28.45 38.16 -6.69
C VAL A 137 28.24 37.74 -8.14
N ASP A 138 27.20 36.94 -8.37
CA ASP A 138 26.80 36.42 -9.67
C ASP A 138 26.52 37.56 -10.67
N ASN A 139 25.85 38.61 -10.20
CA ASN A 139 25.58 39.80 -11.01
C ASN A 139 26.89 40.44 -11.49
N VAL A 140 27.85 40.69 -10.59
CA VAL A 140 29.12 41.36 -10.93
C VAL A 140 30.04 40.47 -11.77
N LEU A 141 30.15 39.19 -11.45
CA LEU A 141 31.15 38.28 -12.03
C LEU A 141 30.67 37.50 -13.26
N LEU A 142 29.36 37.41 -13.51
CA LEU A 142 28.80 36.83 -14.75
C LEU A 142 28.45 37.88 -15.80
N ASN A 143 28.40 39.17 -15.44
CA ASN A 143 28.21 40.26 -16.39
C ASN A 143 29.57 40.77 -16.88
N ASP A 144 29.95 40.46 -18.12
CA ASP A 144 31.26 40.81 -18.67
C ASP A 144 31.57 42.33 -18.63
N ALA A 145 30.54 43.20 -18.71
CA ALA A 145 30.72 44.64 -18.62
C ALA A 145 31.05 45.10 -17.18
N TRP A 146 30.36 44.55 -16.17
CA TRP A 146 30.66 44.81 -14.76
C TRP A 146 31.97 44.17 -14.33
N LEU A 147 32.26 42.93 -14.76
CA LEU A 147 33.53 42.26 -14.54
C LEU A 147 34.72 43.05 -15.13
N SER A 148 34.60 43.52 -16.38
CA SER A 148 35.61 44.38 -17.02
C SER A 148 35.79 45.71 -16.28
N LYS A 149 34.71 46.34 -15.82
CA LYS A 149 34.78 47.60 -15.06
C LYS A 149 35.40 47.40 -13.67
N PHE A 150 35.03 46.32 -12.97
CA PHE A 150 35.64 45.89 -11.71
C PHE A 150 37.16 45.65 -11.86
N ARG A 151 37.58 44.85 -12.85
CA ARG A 151 39.00 44.56 -13.13
C ARG A 151 39.81 45.84 -13.41
N LYS A 152 39.25 46.80 -14.13
CA LYS A 152 39.89 48.11 -14.39
C LYS A 152 40.00 48.96 -13.12
N ALA A 153 38.92 49.08 -12.35
CA ALA A 153 38.92 49.84 -11.10
C ALA A 153 39.87 49.24 -10.06
N ALA A 154 39.90 47.90 -9.94
CA ALA A 154 40.83 47.19 -9.07
C ALA A 154 42.29 47.44 -9.46
N ALA A 155 42.61 47.38 -10.76
CA ALA A 155 43.95 47.62 -11.29
C ALA A 155 44.48 49.05 -11.03
N LEU A 156 43.60 50.05 -11.00
CA LEU A 156 43.97 51.43 -10.68
C LEU A 156 44.21 51.66 -9.17
N LEU A 157 43.78 50.73 -8.33
CA LEU A 157 43.70 50.90 -6.87
C LEU A 157 44.66 50.02 -6.07
N PHE A 158 44.93 48.78 -6.47
CA PHE A 158 45.59 47.82 -5.57
C PHE A 158 47.03 48.21 -5.16
N ASP A 159 47.78 48.92 -6.00
CA ASP A 159 49.11 49.45 -5.67
C ASP A 159 49.07 50.85 -5.02
N LYS A 160 47.89 51.44 -4.81
CA LYS A 160 47.71 52.77 -4.18
C LYS A 160 47.56 52.65 -2.67
N THR A 161 48.68 52.34 -2.01
CA THR A 161 48.77 52.20 -0.54
C THR A 161 48.38 53.46 0.22
N SER A 162 48.54 54.66 -0.36
CA SER A 162 48.06 55.94 0.20
C SER A 162 46.54 56.12 0.17
N ILE A 163 45.82 55.29 -0.59
CA ILE A 163 44.37 55.32 -0.72
C ILE A 163 43.80 54.13 0.06
N LEU A 164 44.07 52.89 -0.35
CA LEU A 164 43.48 51.71 0.28
C LEU A 164 44.15 51.31 1.62
N GLY A 165 45.37 51.76 1.88
CA GLY A 165 46.22 51.12 2.89
C GLY A 165 46.71 49.75 2.41
N LYS A 166 47.88 49.33 2.91
CA LYS A 166 48.61 48.15 2.40
C LYS A 166 47.75 46.88 2.38
N ASN A 167 47.15 46.52 3.52
CA ASN A 167 46.39 45.26 3.66
C ASN A 167 45.20 45.16 2.69
N LYS A 168 44.48 46.27 2.43
CA LYS A 168 43.30 46.27 1.54
C LYS A 168 43.74 46.25 0.06
N GLY A 169 44.84 46.93 -0.27
CA GLY A 169 45.50 46.82 -1.58
C GLY A 169 45.95 45.39 -1.88
N ASP A 170 46.65 44.76 -0.94
CA ASP A 170 47.12 43.37 -1.06
C ASP A 170 45.94 42.38 -1.23
N LEU A 171 44.84 42.53 -0.47
CA LEU A 171 43.63 41.72 -0.63
C LEU A 171 42.97 41.89 -2.02
N LEU A 172 42.81 43.14 -2.48
CA LEU A 172 42.23 43.44 -3.79
C LEU A 172 43.12 42.92 -4.93
N LYS A 173 44.44 42.97 -4.76
CA LYS A 173 45.44 42.43 -5.68
C LYS A 173 45.30 40.91 -5.80
N ASN A 174 45.29 40.20 -4.67
CA ASN A 174 45.15 38.74 -4.63
C ASN A 174 43.82 38.29 -5.24
N PHE A 175 42.72 38.96 -4.92
CA PHE A 175 41.41 38.65 -5.51
C PHE A 175 41.37 38.91 -7.03
N ASN A 176 41.99 40.00 -7.51
CA ASN A 176 42.03 40.31 -8.94
C ASN A 176 42.94 39.35 -9.74
N VAL A 177 44.00 38.80 -9.12
CA VAL A 177 44.81 37.71 -9.69
C VAL A 177 44.00 36.42 -9.81
N ASP A 178 43.20 36.10 -8.79
CA ASP A 178 42.37 34.89 -8.76
C ASP A 178 41.03 35.02 -9.50
N LEU A 179 40.71 36.20 -10.04
CA LEU A 179 39.38 36.56 -10.53
C LEU A 179 38.84 35.60 -11.60
N ASP A 180 39.66 35.17 -12.55
CA ASP A 180 39.22 34.25 -13.61
C ASP A 180 38.92 32.84 -13.06
N ARG A 181 39.57 32.42 -11.96
CA ARG A 181 39.26 31.17 -11.26
C ARG A 181 37.89 31.26 -10.59
N GLU A 182 37.60 32.38 -9.92
CA GLU A 182 36.32 32.56 -9.23
C GLU A 182 35.15 32.76 -10.23
N VAL A 183 35.35 33.49 -11.33
CA VAL A 183 34.38 33.58 -12.43
C VAL A 183 34.03 32.18 -12.98
N ASN A 184 35.03 31.32 -13.20
CA ASN A 184 34.80 29.96 -13.68
C ASN A 184 34.11 29.06 -12.63
N ARG A 185 34.40 29.26 -11.33
CA ARG A 185 33.66 28.58 -10.24
C ARG A 185 32.19 28.97 -10.21
N ILE A 186 31.86 30.26 -10.34
CA ILE A 186 30.47 30.74 -10.33
C ILE A 186 29.72 30.26 -11.59
N ARG A 187 30.35 30.32 -12.78
CA ARG A 187 29.78 29.72 -14.01
C ARG A 187 29.48 28.23 -13.81
N THR A 188 30.38 27.49 -13.17
CA THR A 188 30.17 26.07 -12.85
C THR A 188 29.03 25.86 -11.84
N ALA A 189 28.89 26.75 -10.85
CA ALA A 189 27.79 26.70 -9.88
C ALA A 189 26.42 26.95 -10.56
N VAL A 190 26.33 27.92 -11.47
CA VAL A 190 25.11 28.19 -12.24
C VAL A 190 24.68 27.00 -13.11
N GLU A 191 25.62 26.34 -13.80
CA GLU A 191 25.29 25.13 -14.56
C GLU A 191 24.89 23.94 -13.66
N LYS A 192 25.50 23.82 -12.47
CA LYS A 192 25.05 22.84 -11.46
C LYS A 192 23.63 23.13 -10.96
N GLU A 193 23.28 24.39 -10.72
CA GLU A 193 21.93 24.77 -10.25
C GLU A 193 20.86 24.53 -11.33
N LYS A 194 21.16 24.83 -12.60
CA LYS A 194 20.28 24.45 -13.73
C LYS A 194 20.02 22.94 -13.76
N LYS A 195 21.09 22.13 -13.64
CA LYS A 195 20.97 20.66 -13.60
C LYS A 195 20.18 20.18 -12.37
N ARG A 196 20.39 20.80 -11.21
CA ARG A 196 19.63 20.52 -9.97
C ARG A 196 18.14 20.82 -10.13
N ALA A 197 17.78 21.95 -10.73
CA ALA A 197 16.40 22.32 -11.01
C ALA A 197 15.70 21.34 -11.98
N GLU A 198 16.41 20.86 -13.01
CA GLU A 198 15.87 19.84 -13.92
C GLU A 198 15.70 18.48 -13.23
N LEU A 199 16.65 18.07 -12.39
CA LEU A 199 16.53 16.85 -11.57
C LEU A 199 15.36 16.93 -10.59
N LEU A 200 15.14 18.08 -9.94
CA LEU A 200 13.97 18.33 -9.09
C LEU A 200 12.65 18.19 -9.85
N LYS A 201 12.56 18.79 -11.06
CA LYS A 201 11.39 18.68 -11.94
C LYS A 201 11.14 17.27 -12.45
N ASN A 202 12.18 16.46 -12.61
CA ASN A 202 12.02 15.04 -12.96
C ASN A 202 11.65 14.19 -11.72
N ARG A 203 12.19 14.50 -10.53
CA ARG A 203 11.81 13.86 -9.27
C ARG A 203 10.33 14.04 -8.95
N SER A 204 9.76 15.23 -9.15
CA SER A 204 8.33 15.46 -8.83
C SER A 204 7.41 14.53 -9.61
N LYS A 205 7.65 14.34 -10.92
CA LYS A 205 6.89 13.41 -11.77
C LYS A 205 6.89 11.98 -11.24
N TYR A 206 8.03 11.50 -10.74
CA TYR A 206 8.13 10.14 -10.17
C TYR A 206 7.41 10.02 -8.83
N VAL A 207 7.43 11.07 -8.00
CA VAL A 207 6.65 11.12 -6.75
C VAL A 207 5.14 11.14 -7.04
N GLU A 208 4.70 11.99 -7.95
CA GLU A 208 3.30 12.07 -8.41
C GLU A 208 2.80 10.72 -8.98
N ALA A 209 3.63 10.04 -9.77
CA ALA A 209 3.33 8.70 -10.28
C ALA A 209 3.26 7.65 -9.16
N LEU A 210 4.17 7.68 -8.18
CA LEU A 210 4.19 6.77 -7.04
C LEU A 210 2.94 6.92 -6.16
N ASP A 211 2.54 8.16 -5.85
CA ASP A 211 1.31 8.41 -5.08
C ASP A 211 0.05 7.98 -5.86
N THR A 212 0.05 8.15 -7.19
CA THR A 212 -1.01 7.65 -8.07
C THR A 212 -1.12 6.12 -8.01
N TYR A 213 0.00 5.40 -8.16
CA TYR A 213 0.01 3.93 -8.08
C TYR A 213 -0.37 3.43 -6.68
N LYS A 214 0.11 4.08 -5.62
CA LYS A 214 -0.25 3.74 -4.23
C LYS A 214 -1.74 3.89 -3.99
N THR A 215 -2.35 4.96 -4.48
CA THR A 215 -3.80 5.19 -4.41
C THR A 215 -4.58 4.16 -5.23
N ALA A 216 -4.10 3.80 -6.42
CA ALA A 216 -4.74 2.79 -7.27
C ALA A 216 -4.65 1.35 -6.72
N LEU A 217 -3.57 1.02 -5.99
CA LEU A 217 -3.37 -0.29 -5.38
C LEU A 217 -4.13 -0.49 -4.06
N GLN A 218 -4.46 0.60 -3.35
CA GLN A 218 -5.09 0.52 -2.03
C GLN A 218 -6.43 -0.25 -2.02
N PRO A 219 -7.39 -0.01 -2.96
CA PRO A 219 -8.65 -0.78 -3.00
C PRO A 219 -8.44 -2.28 -3.20
N CYS A 220 -7.49 -2.69 -4.05
CA CYS A 220 -7.16 -4.09 -4.29
C CYS A 220 -6.60 -4.75 -3.01
N ARG A 221 -5.74 -4.03 -2.28
CA ARG A 221 -5.23 -4.49 -0.98
C ARG A 221 -6.34 -4.67 0.05
N ASP A 222 -7.26 -3.71 0.13
CA ASP A 222 -8.38 -3.73 1.07
C ASP A 222 -9.36 -4.88 0.74
N GLU A 223 -9.63 -5.11 -0.55
CA GLU A 223 -10.43 -6.24 -1.02
C GLU A 223 -9.78 -7.59 -0.69
N MET A 224 -8.48 -7.75 -0.94
CA MET A 224 -7.74 -8.95 -0.55
C MET A 224 -7.79 -9.21 0.96
N GLN A 225 -7.70 -8.18 1.78
CA GLN A 225 -7.80 -8.29 3.24
C GLN A 225 -9.22 -8.67 3.70
N MET A 226 -10.26 -8.15 3.03
CA MET A 226 -11.64 -8.54 3.24
C MET A 226 -11.86 -10.03 2.89
N MET A 227 -11.38 -10.47 1.71
CA MET A 227 -11.48 -11.86 1.26
C MET A 227 -10.76 -12.82 2.20
N ALA A 228 -9.55 -12.48 2.67
CA ALA A 228 -8.82 -13.29 3.63
C ALA A 228 -9.58 -13.44 4.96
N SER A 229 -10.19 -12.36 5.45
CA SER A 229 -11.00 -12.36 6.67
C SER A 229 -12.23 -13.26 6.53
N LYS A 230 -12.98 -13.12 5.42
CA LYS A 230 -14.14 -13.95 5.11
C LYS A 230 -13.80 -15.44 4.96
N HIS A 231 -12.63 -15.75 4.39
CA HIS A 231 -12.15 -17.12 4.26
C HIS A 231 -11.88 -17.79 5.62
N GLU A 232 -11.27 -17.09 6.57
CA GLU A 232 -11.08 -17.63 7.93
C GLU A 232 -12.40 -17.76 8.71
N GLU A 233 -13.37 -16.86 8.48
CA GLU A 233 -14.73 -17.02 9.00
C GLU A 233 -15.41 -18.29 8.43
N MET A 234 -15.37 -18.50 7.11
CA MET A 234 -15.94 -19.69 6.48
C MET A 234 -15.26 -20.99 6.97
N LYS A 235 -13.94 -20.98 7.21
CA LYS A 235 -13.22 -22.09 7.85
C LYS A 235 -13.63 -22.36 9.30
N LYS A 236 -14.04 -21.33 10.05
CA LYS A 236 -14.57 -21.49 11.41
C LYS A 236 -15.95 -22.14 11.35
N ASN A 237 -16.84 -21.62 10.50
CA ASN A 237 -18.19 -22.13 10.34
C ASN A 237 -18.19 -23.59 9.83
N LEU A 238 -17.29 -23.95 8.91
CA LEU A 238 -17.13 -25.33 8.45
C LEU A 238 -16.80 -26.29 9.61
N ARG A 239 -15.83 -25.93 10.47
CA ARG A 239 -15.47 -26.73 11.66
C ARG A 239 -16.61 -26.86 12.66
N GLU A 240 -17.45 -25.84 12.78
CA GLU A 240 -18.64 -25.89 13.62
C GLU A 240 -19.70 -26.85 13.06
N TYR A 241 -19.94 -26.85 11.74
CA TYR A 241 -20.81 -27.84 11.09
C TYR A 241 -20.25 -29.27 11.17
N GLU A 242 -18.95 -29.47 11.00
CA GLU A 242 -18.28 -30.76 11.19
C GLU A 242 -18.49 -31.29 12.63
N MET A 243 -18.34 -30.42 13.63
CA MET A 243 -18.59 -30.79 15.04
C MET A 243 -20.07 -31.15 15.28
N ILE A 244 -21.02 -30.41 14.72
CA ILE A 244 -22.45 -30.72 14.79
C ILE A 244 -22.73 -32.09 14.13
N MET A 245 -22.13 -32.36 12.97
CA MET A 245 -22.27 -33.64 12.28
C MET A 245 -21.74 -34.79 13.13
N ILE A 246 -20.55 -34.65 13.73
CA ILE A 246 -19.97 -35.64 14.65
C ILE A 246 -20.90 -35.91 15.86
N GLN A 247 -21.56 -34.89 16.40
CA GLN A 247 -22.51 -35.05 17.51
C GLN A 247 -23.85 -35.70 17.08
N LYS A 248 -24.33 -35.43 15.87
CA LYS A 248 -25.65 -35.88 15.40
C LYS A 248 -25.63 -37.22 14.66
N MET A 249 -24.49 -37.62 14.08
CA MET A 249 -24.40 -38.86 13.32
C MET A 249 -24.61 -40.14 14.17
N PRO A 250 -24.05 -40.28 15.40
CA PRO A 250 -24.27 -41.47 16.23
C PRO A 250 -25.75 -41.75 16.59
N PRO A 251 -26.55 -40.80 17.11
CA PRO A 251 -27.96 -41.07 17.40
C PRO A 251 -28.79 -41.29 16.11
N PHE A 252 -28.43 -40.64 15.00
CA PHE A 252 -29.04 -40.93 13.70
C PHE A 252 -28.78 -42.38 13.26
N GLN A 253 -27.52 -42.84 13.32
CA GLN A 253 -27.16 -44.22 13.00
C GLN A 253 -27.83 -45.23 13.94
N GLN A 254 -27.98 -44.92 15.22
CA GLN A 254 -28.70 -45.76 16.17
C GLN A 254 -30.16 -45.95 15.76
N VAL A 255 -30.91 -44.87 15.51
CA VAL A 255 -32.30 -44.94 15.06
C VAL A 255 -32.41 -45.65 13.70
N TYR A 256 -31.52 -45.32 12.76
CA TYR A 256 -31.50 -45.96 11.44
C TYR A 256 -31.23 -47.47 11.50
N SER A 257 -30.40 -47.93 12.44
CA SER A 257 -30.17 -49.37 12.67
C SER A 257 -31.38 -50.10 13.24
N GLN A 258 -32.33 -49.37 13.86
CA GLN A 258 -33.58 -49.91 14.40
C GLN A 258 -34.73 -49.89 13.39
N GLN A 259 -34.53 -49.35 12.18
CA GLN A 259 -35.56 -49.15 11.16
C GLN A 259 -36.42 -50.42 10.92
N SER A 260 -35.80 -51.59 10.78
CA SER A 260 -36.54 -52.84 10.56
C SER A 260 -37.39 -53.29 11.74
N SER A 261 -37.00 -52.96 12.99
CA SER A 261 -37.84 -53.21 14.17
C SER A 261 -39.05 -52.27 14.16
N ILE A 262 -38.80 -50.98 13.91
CA ILE A 262 -39.84 -49.95 13.83
C ILE A 262 -40.86 -50.29 12.73
N ASP A 263 -40.41 -50.69 11.54
CA ASP A 263 -41.30 -51.10 10.44
C ASP A 263 -42.11 -52.36 10.78
N THR A 264 -41.53 -53.28 11.58
CA THR A 264 -42.23 -54.48 12.07
C THR A 264 -43.30 -54.12 13.10
N GLU A 265 -42.99 -53.22 14.04
CA GLU A 265 -43.92 -52.70 15.07
C GLU A 265 -45.06 -51.89 14.45
N ILE A 266 -44.78 -51.05 13.44
CA ILE A 266 -45.81 -50.33 12.68
C ILE A 266 -46.72 -51.32 11.91
N SER A 267 -46.14 -52.38 11.36
CA SER A 267 -46.90 -53.41 10.65
C SER A 267 -47.80 -54.22 11.59
N SER A 268 -47.32 -54.60 12.78
CA SER A 268 -48.13 -55.32 13.77
C SER A 268 -49.22 -54.45 14.39
N LEU A 269 -48.95 -53.16 14.64
CA LEU A 269 -49.97 -52.18 15.03
C LEU A 269 -51.11 -52.11 14.02
N ARG A 270 -50.81 -52.08 12.71
CA ARG A 270 -51.83 -52.07 11.65
C ARG A 270 -52.70 -53.33 11.66
N VAL A 271 -52.12 -54.50 11.93
CA VAL A 271 -52.88 -55.77 12.03
C VAL A 271 -53.77 -55.75 13.27
N ASN A 272 -53.27 -55.30 14.41
CA ASN A 272 -54.06 -55.20 15.65
C ASN A 272 -55.23 -54.21 15.49
N GLU A 273 -55.02 -53.07 14.81
CA GLU A 273 -56.07 -52.10 14.51
C GLU A 273 -57.18 -52.70 13.62
N GLN A 274 -56.81 -53.51 12.62
CA GLN A 274 -57.79 -54.23 11.78
C GLN A 274 -58.58 -55.27 12.58
N LEU A 275 -57.93 -56.01 13.47
CA LEU A 275 -58.60 -56.98 14.34
C LEU A 275 -59.53 -56.29 15.33
N LEU A 276 -59.12 -55.17 15.93
CA LEU A 276 -59.96 -54.38 16.84
C LEU A 276 -61.24 -53.89 16.13
N GLN A 277 -61.10 -53.37 14.90
CA GLN A 277 -62.25 -52.94 14.09
C GLN A 277 -63.17 -54.10 13.68
N GLN A 278 -62.64 -55.32 13.54
CA GLN A 278 -63.44 -56.52 13.28
C GLN A 278 -64.23 -56.96 14.53
N GLU A 279 -63.57 -57.01 15.68
CA GLU A 279 -64.19 -57.35 16.97
C GLU A 279 -65.28 -56.34 17.35
N ASP A 280 -65.06 -55.04 17.16
CA ASP A 280 -66.07 -54.00 17.38
C ASP A 280 -67.31 -54.21 16.47
N GLN A 281 -67.10 -54.54 15.19
CA GLN A 281 -68.20 -54.86 14.27
C GLN A 281 -68.96 -56.13 14.67
N GLU A 282 -68.25 -57.16 15.14
CA GLU A 282 -68.88 -58.40 15.62
C GLU A 282 -69.70 -58.14 16.88
N ILE A 283 -69.15 -57.42 17.88
CA ILE A 283 -69.85 -57.02 19.10
C ILE A 283 -71.11 -56.22 18.78
N ASP A 284 -71.03 -55.25 17.87
CA ASP A 284 -72.20 -54.47 17.43
C ASP A 284 -73.25 -55.33 16.72
N SER A 285 -72.83 -56.33 15.94
CA SER A 285 -73.75 -57.28 15.29
C SER A 285 -74.48 -58.16 16.32
N LEU A 286 -73.74 -58.73 17.28
CA LEU A 286 -74.24 -59.60 18.34
C LEU A 286 -75.19 -58.88 19.31
N ARG A 287 -74.98 -57.58 19.52
CA ARG A 287 -75.89 -56.74 20.34
C ARG A 287 -77.15 -56.34 19.58
N ARG A 288 -77.05 -56.11 18.27
CA ARG A 288 -78.14 -55.55 17.46
C ARG A 288 -79.37 -56.45 17.40
N GLU A 289 -79.20 -57.75 17.20
CA GLU A 289 -80.33 -58.68 17.06
C GLU A 289 -81.16 -58.82 18.35
N PRO A 290 -80.57 -59.08 19.54
CA PRO A 290 -81.30 -59.01 20.81
C PRO A 290 -81.94 -57.64 21.06
N SER A 291 -81.26 -56.53 20.74
CA SER A 291 -81.82 -55.18 20.88
C SER A 291 -83.07 -54.97 20.02
N ILE A 292 -83.07 -55.41 18.75
CA ILE A 292 -84.25 -55.32 17.88
C ILE A 292 -85.41 -56.15 18.43
N SER A 293 -85.14 -57.40 18.83
CA SER A 293 -86.16 -58.28 19.42
C SER A 293 -86.73 -57.71 20.72
N TRP A 294 -85.89 -57.13 21.57
CA TRP A 294 -86.29 -56.50 22.83
C TRP A 294 -87.11 -55.22 22.62
N SER A 295 -86.71 -54.36 21.67
CA SER A 295 -87.52 -53.19 21.27
C SER A 295 -88.86 -53.60 20.68
N GLY A 296 -88.93 -54.67 19.89
CA GLY A 296 -90.17 -55.24 19.38
C GLY A 296 -91.10 -55.76 20.48
N LEU A 297 -90.54 -56.46 21.48
CA LEU A 297 -91.27 -56.88 22.68
C LEU A 297 -91.83 -55.69 23.45
N ILE A 298 -91.01 -54.66 23.73
CA ILE A 298 -91.49 -53.43 24.40
C ILE A 298 -92.62 -52.78 23.61
N ALA A 299 -92.47 -52.63 22.29
CA ALA A 299 -93.49 -52.03 21.45
C ALA A 299 -94.82 -52.82 21.43
N ALA A 300 -94.79 -54.14 21.63
CA ALA A 300 -95.97 -55.00 21.70
C ALA A 300 -96.70 -54.97 23.06
N PHE A 301 -96.06 -54.44 24.12
CA PHE A 301 -96.66 -54.32 25.47
C PHE A 301 -97.04 -52.88 25.85
N TYR A 302 -96.55 -51.87 25.12
CA TYR A 302 -96.70 -50.45 25.46
C TYR A 302 -97.25 -49.55 24.33
N ASN A 303 -97.74 -50.13 23.22
CA ASN A 303 -98.65 -49.47 22.26
C ASN A 303 -100.03 -50.16 22.27
#